data_AF-A0A2E7MFQ0-F1
#
_entry.id   AF-A0A2E7MFQ0-F1
#
_cell.length_a   1.000
_cell.length_b   1.000
_cell.length_c   1.000
_cell.angle_alpha   90.00
_cell.angle_beta   90.00
_cell.angle_gamma   90.00
#
_symmetry.space_group_name_H-M   'P 1'
#
loop_
_entity.id
_entity.type
_entity.pdbx_description
1 polymer ?
#
loop_
_entity_poly.entity_id
_entity_poly.type
_entity_poly.pdbx_seq_one_letter_code
_entity_poly.pdbx_strand_id
1 'polypeptide(L)'
;MQVDHPPSSVDLSGTPGDLHFAQVAALLPGHGEVLSLAGELGRGRGPFGPRSAPMRLLLVPSTAYAEADEGLRRRLAQLLEIDLYTAGAHLRRAWPSFLSAPEQVEEGERLAESLRHAGFRILVVEGPAWATDHLPIPINTLERGGAAGCWRFVDEDGHGHDVTSDDFRWAAVGEITEDLPERPTSQEKNRWGLAQRPPTGALERSAGSYVLLDLFRCSSSRALRIRTDQFDFNCLGENRSLSSAVNLKSLLERLSPSAGPVLRVDNAFRRVPHLPPRPTLVAQAGARARALSREAEFTEYVLLLDRAHRGEH
;
A
#
# COMPACT_ATOMS: atom_id res chain seq x y z
N MET A 1 -47.02 -43.84 29.81
CA MET A 1 -47.24 -43.78 28.35
C MET A 1 -45.89 -43.61 27.69
N GLN A 2 -45.36 -44.71 27.14
CA GLN A 2 -44.31 -44.74 26.12
C GLN A 2 -44.82 -44.08 24.84
N VAL A 3 -43.89 -43.53 24.03
CA VAL A 3 -43.67 -43.70 22.56
C VAL A 3 -42.43 -42.82 22.28
N ASP A 4 -41.23 -43.38 22.09
CA ASP A 4 -40.63 -43.97 20.88
C ASP A 4 -40.06 -42.97 19.86
N HIS A 5 -38.96 -43.43 19.25
CA HIS A 5 -37.89 -42.76 18.51
C HIS A 5 -38.26 -42.46 17.01
N PRO A 6 -37.34 -41.87 16.18
CA PRO A 6 -37.56 -41.11 14.92
C PRO A 6 -37.74 -42.08 13.71
N PRO A 7 -37.64 -41.78 12.37
CA PRO A 7 -37.02 -40.65 11.63
C PRO A 7 -37.74 -40.19 10.33
N SER A 8 -37.25 -39.11 9.69
CA SER A 8 -37.32 -38.83 8.24
C SER A 8 -37.04 -37.33 8.03
N SER A 9 -36.25 -36.85 7.08
CA SER A 9 -35.49 -37.44 5.99
C SER A 9 -34.62 -36.29 5.48
N VAL A 10 -33.36 -36.60 5.23
CA VAL A 10 -32.45 -35.74 4.49
C VAL A 10 -33.02 -35.57 3.08
N ASP A 11 -33.36 -34.34 2.70
CA ASP A 11 -33.58 -33.98 1.31
C ASP A 11 -32.30 -33.31 0.78
N LEU A 12 -31.42 -34.14 0.22
CA LEU A 12 -30.27 -33.73 -0.57
C LEU A 12 -30.67 -33.81 -2.04
N SER A 13 -31.48 -32.85 -2.50
CA SER A 13 -31.71 -32.68 -3.93
C SER A 13 -31.96 -31.22 -4.26
N GLY A 14 -30.91 -30.52 -4.73
CA GLY A 14 -31.03 -29.11 -5.07
C GLY A 14 -29.74 -28.40 -5.47
N THR A 15 -29.05 -28.94 -6.47
CA THR A 15 -28.06 -28.28 -7.38
C THR A 15 -26.77 -27.66 -6.82
N PRO A 16 -25.60 -27.97 -7.44
CA PRO A 16 -24.30 -27.44 -7.08
C PRO A 16 -24.01 -26.14 -7.83
N GLY A 17 -23.51 -25.14 -7.11
CA GLY A 17 -22.96 -23.93 -7.73
C GLY A 17 -23.29 -22.69 -6.94
N ASP A 18 -22.78 -22.61 -5.71
CA ASP A 18 -22.56 -21.36 -4.98
C ASP A 18 -21.80 -21.71 -3.70
N LEU A 19 -20.48 -21.90 -3.83
CA LEU A 19 -19.57 -22.00 -2.70
C LEU A 19 -18.45 -20.98 -2.85
N HIS A 20 -18.20 -20.31 -1.74
CA HIS A 20 -17.05 -19.46 -1.41
C HIS A 20 -17.06 -18.01 -1.87
N PHE A 21 -17.76 -17.14 -1.13
CA PHE A 21 -17.22 -15.81 -0.78
C PHE A 21 -17.66 -15.22 0.58
N ALA A 22 -18.35 -15.98 1.44
CA ALA A 22 -18.97 -15.43 2.67
C ALA A 22 -18.46 -15.98 4.02
N GLN A 23 -17.37 -16.75 4.09
CA GLN A 23 -16.90 -17.31 5.38
C GLN A 23 -15.39 -17.22 5.57
N VAL A 24 -14.87 -16.00 5.79
CA VAL A 24 -13.67 -15.77 6.63
C VAL A 24 -13.74 -14.45 7.42
N ALA A 25 -14.56 -13.47 7.05
CA ALA A 25 -14.43 -12.12 7.63
C ALA A 25 -15.29 -11.79 8.88
N ALA A 26 -16.15 -12.68 9.36
CA ALA A 26 -16.99 -12.35 10.52
C ALA A 26 -17.36 -13.58 11.34
N LEU A 27 -16.56 -13.84 12.38
CA LEU A 27 -16.96 -14.35 13.71
C LEU A 27 -15.69 -14.81 14.41
N LEU A 28 -15.16 -13.99 15.33
CA LEU A 28 -14.57 -14.37 16.63
C LEU A 28 -13.91 -13.13 17.27
N PRO A 29 -14.37 -12.67 18.45
CA PRO A 29 -13.54 -11.87 19.34
C PRO A 29 -12.63 -12.82 20.13
N GLY A 30 -11.32 -12.58 20.10
CA GLY A 30 -10.35 -13.22 21.00
C GLY A 30 -9.30 -14.08 20.30
N HIS A 31 -8.04 -13.80 20.65
CA HIS A 31 -6.79 -14.47 20.27
C HIS A 31 -6.16 -14.05 18.93
N GLY A 32 -5.32 -13.00 19.02
CA GLY A 32 -4.20 -12.74 18.12
C GLY A 32 -4.57 -12.61 16.65
N GLU A 33 -5.24 -11.51 16.28
CA GLU A 33 -5.43 -11.14 14.86
C GLU A 33 -4.06 -11.19 14.17
N VAL A 34 -3.89 -12.13 13.24
CA VAL A 34 -2.80 -12.09 12.27
C VAL A 34 -3.01 -10.80 11.50
N LEU A 35 -2.22 -9.78 11.83
CA LEU A 35 -2.26 -8.50 11.16
C LEU A 35 -2.01 -8.73 9.66
N SER A 36 -3.04 -8.50 8.85
CA SER A 36 -2.98 -8.63 7.39
C SER A 36 -3.06 -7.25 6.74
N LEU A 37 -2.45 -7.11 5.55
CA LEU A 37 -2.47 -5.86 4.80
C LEU A 37 -3.91 -5.42 4.49
N ALA A 38 -4.79 -6.36 4.16
CA ALA A 38 -6.22 -6.11 3.95
C ALA A 38 -6.90 -5.55 5.21
N GLY A 39 -6.58 -6.11 6.39
CA GLY A 39 -7.10 -5.62 7.67
C GLY A 39 -6.68 -4.19 7.99
N GLU A 40 -5.41 -3.85 7.74
CA GLU A 40 -4.88 -2.49 7.95
C GLU A 40 -5.43 -1.45 6.96
N LEU A 41 -5.71 -1.85 5.72
CA LEU A 41 -6.33 -0.98 4.72
C LEU A 41 -7.83 -0.73 5.02
N GLY A 42 -8.51 -1.65 5.69
CA GLY A 42 -9.92 -1.50 6.06
C GLY A 42 -10.17 -0.83 7.41
N ARG A 43 -9.13 -0.56 8.22
CA ARG A 43 -9.28 -0.04 9.58
C ARG A 43 -8.29 1.10 9.88
N GLY A 44 -8.59 1.87 10.92
CA GLY A 44 -7.66 2.88 11.45
C GLY A 44 -7.65 4.22 10.70
N ARG A 45 -6.53 4.94 10.81
CA ARG A 45 -6.30 6.25 10.18
C ARG A 45 -4.95 6.22 9.48
N GLY A 46 -4.89 6.84 8.31
CA GLY A 46 -3.66 7.07 7.57
C GLY A 46 -3.55 8.53 7.12
N PRO A 47 -2.48 8.90 6.42
CA PRO A 47 -2.30 10.25 5.87
C PRO A 47 -3.36 10.63 4.82
N PHE A 48 -4.11 9.64 4.34
CA PHE A 48 -5.22 9.77 3.39
C PHE A 48 -6.59 9.71 4.09
N GLY A 49 -6.64 10.00 5.40
CA GLY A 49 -7.87 10.10 6.17
C GLY A 49 -8.25 8.81 6.93
N PRO A 50 -9.43 8.80 7.56
CA PRO A 50 -9.95 7.64 8.29
C PRO A 50 -10.43 6.54 7.33
N ARG A 51 -9.71 5.40 7.28
CA ARG A 51 -10.01 4.29 6.36
C ARG A 51 -11.35 3.59 6.66
N SER A 52 -11.84 3.74 7.88
CA SER A 52 -13.15 3.25 8.29
C SER A 52 -14.32 4.14 7.85
N ALA A 53 -14.06 5.30 7.25
CA ALA A 53 -15.13 6.17 6.78
C ALA A 53 -15.86 5.53 5.58
N PRO A 54 -17.18 5.73 5.47
CA PRO A 54 -17.95 5.23 4.34
C PRO A 54 -17.51 5.88 3.03
N MET A 55 -16.98 7.11 3.09
CA MET A 55 -16.45 7.82 1.94
C MET A 55 -15.29 8.72 2.36
N ARG A 56 -14.31 8.88 1.46
CA ARG A 56 -13.24 9.87 1.59
C ARG A 56 -13.08 10.65 0.30
N LEU A 57 -12.94 11.95 0.44
CA LEU A 57 -12.65 12.88 -0.66
C LEU A 57 -11.17 13.24 -0.61
N LEU A 58 -10.45 12.91 -1.68
CA LEU A 58 -9.04 13.19 -1.81
C LEU A 58 -8.79 14.15 -2.98
N LEU A 59 -8.00 15.19 -2.73
CA LEU A 59 -7.49 16.05 -3.79
C LEU A 59 -6.32 15.36 -4.49
N VAL A 60 -6.46 15.13 -5.79
CA VAL A 60 -5.38 14.62 -6.65
C VAL A 60 -4.47 15.77 -7.08
N PRO A 61 -3.14 15.63 -6.97
CA PRO A 61 -2.19 16.62 -7.46
C PRO A 61 -2.41 16.97 -8.94
N SER A 62 -2.19 18.24 -9.28
CA SER A 62 -2.26 18.72 -10.66
C SER A 62 -1.26 19.84 -10.87
N THR A 63 -0.56 19.83 -12.00
CA THR A 63 0.32 20.94 -12.40
C THR A 63 -0.46 22.23 -12.60
N ALA A 64 -1.74 22.13 -13.00
CA ALA A 64 -2.64 23.27 -13.16
C ALA A 64 -2.88 24.05 -11.85
N TYR A 65 -2.67 23.44 -10.68
CA TYR A 65 -2.82 24.13 -9.40
C TYR A 65 -1.68 25.11 -9.12
N ALA A 66 -0.48 24.82 -9.62
CA ALA A 66 0.68 25.70 -9.45
C ALA A 66 0.53 27.02 -10.24
N GLU A 67 -0.27 27.01 -11.31
CA GLU A 67 -0.47 28.16 -12.21
C GLU A 67 -1.64 29.08 -11.80
N ALA A 68 -2.58 28.60 -10.96
CA ALA A 68 -3.86 29.27 -10.67
C ALA A 68 -4.03 29.70 -9.19
N ASP A 69 -2.92 30.02 -8.53
CA ASP A 69 -2.73 29.96 -7.07
C ASP A 69 -3.81 30.68 -6.24
N GLU A 70 -4.22 31.92 -6.58
CA GLU A 70 -5.12 32.65 -5.67
C GLU A 70 -6.60 32.30 -5.80
N GLY A 71 -7.11 32.13 -7.03
CA GLY A 71 -8.54 31.86 -7.28
C GLY A 71 -8.96 30.48 -6.81
N LEU A 72 -8.15 29.45 -7.11
CA LEU A 72 -8.41 28.09 -6.65
C LEU A 72 -8.30 27.98 -5.13
N ARG A 73 -7.30 28.63 -4.52
CA ARG A 73 -7.13 28.63 -3.07
C ARG A 73 -8.33 29.20 -2.33
N ARG A 74 -8.89 30.33 -2.81
CA ARG A 74 -10.11 30.92 -2.23
C ARG A 74 -11.33 30.00 -2.39
N ARG A 75 -11.52 29.39 -3.56
CA ARG A 75 -12.61 28.43 -3.80
C ARG A 75 -12.52 27.21 -2.89
N LEU A 76 -11.33 26.61 -2.76
CA LEU A 76 -11.11 25.45 -1.90
C LEU A 76 -11.36 25.79 -0.43
N ALA A 77 -10.83 26.92 0.02
CA ALA A 77 -11.05 27.43 1.37
C ALA A 77 -12.53 27.63 1.68
N GLN A 78 -13.29 28.21 0.76
CA GLN A 78 -14.73 28.43 0.92
C GLN A 78 -15.52 27.12 0.96
N LEU A 79 -15.23 26.17 0.05
CA LEU A 79 -15.98 24.92 -0.05
C LEU A 79 -15.71 23.96 1.12
N LEU A 80 -14.52 24.02 1.73
CA LEU A 80 -14.14 23.17 2.86
C LEU A 80 -14.18 23.90 4.21
N GLU A 81 -14.55 25.18 4.21
CA GLU A 81 -14.55 26.04 5.40
C GLU A 81 -13.20 26.04 6.16
N ILE A 82 -12.10 26.03 5.40
CA ILE A 82 -10.72 26.07 5.92
C ILE A 82 -10.05 27.42 5.63
N ASP A 83 -8.96 27.71 6.32
CA ASP A 83 -8.17 28.91 6.05
C ASP A 83 -7.39 28.81 4.72
N LEU A 84 -7.03 29.97 4.15
CA LEU A 84 -6.31 30.05 2.88
C LEU A 84 -4.93 29.40 2.93
N TYR A 85 -4.26 29.38 4.08
CA TYR A 85 -2.95 28.76 4.22
C TYR A 85 -3.07 27.23 4.10
N THR A 86 -4.04 26.62 4.78
CA THR A 86 -4.34 25.19 4.69
C THR A 86 -4.78 24.81 3.27
N ALA A 87 -5.66 25.58 2.65
CA ALA A 87 -6.06 25.37 1.25
C ALA A 87 -4.84 25.40 0.29
N GLY A 88 -3.95 26.40 0.46
CA GLY A 88 -2.72 26.48 -0.32
C GLY A 88 -1.77 25.31 -0.07
N ALA A 89 -1.73 24.79 1.16
CA ALA A 89 -0.92 23.61 1.48
C ALA A 89 -1.44 22.35 0.78
N HIS A 90 -2.75 22.16 0.63
CA HIS A 90 -3.32 21.04 -0.15
C HIS A 90 -2.96 21.12 -1.63
N LEU A 91 -3.10 22.30 -2.24
CA LEU A 91 -2.87 22.50 -3.69
C LEU A 91 -1.40 22.28 -4.11
N ARG A 92 -0.45 22.47 -3.19
CA ARG A 92 0.99 22.30 -3.46
C ARG A 92 1.52 20.89 -3.23
N ARG A 93 0.72 19.96 -2.73
CA ARG A 93 1.19 18.58 -2.46
C ARG A 93 1.40 17.82 -3.77
N ALA A 94 2.49 17.06 -3.81
CA ALA A 94 2.81 16.17 -4.93
C ALA A 94 2.13 14.79 -4.82
N TRP A 95 1.34 14.56 -3.78
CA TRP A 95 0.63 13.30 -3.52
C TRP A 95 -0.85 13.56 -3.18
N PRO A 96 -1.74 12.56 -3.34
CA PRO A 96 -3.15 12.68 -2.95
C PRO A 96 -3.29 13.18 -1.51
N SER A 97 -4.15 14.18 -1.30
CA SER A 97 -4.32 14.79 0.02
C SER A 97 -5.76 14.69 0.50
N PHE A 98 -5.92 14.28 1.75
CA PHE A 98 -7.23 14.15 2.38
C PHE A 98 -7.91 15.51 2.54
N LEU A 99 -9.15 15.63 2.06
CA LEU A 99 -9.96 16.83 2.23
C LEU A 99 -11.09 16.62 3.24
N SER A 100 -11.87 15.54 3.08
CA SER A 100 -13.04 15.29 3.91
C SER A 100 -13.41 13.81 3.96
N ALA A 101 -14.07 13.41 5.04
CA ALA A 101 -14.70 12.10 5.22
C ALA A 101 -16.09 12.30 5.83
N PRO A 102 -17.09 12.67 5.01
CA PRO A 102 -18.45 12.89 5.49
C PRO A 102 -19.05 11.62 6.09
N GLU A 103 -19.93 11.79 7.07
CA GLU A 103 -20.64 10.67 7.70
C GLU A 103 -21.71 10.09 6.77
N GLN A 104 -22.29 10.94 5.91
CA GLN A 104 -23.32 10.58 4.93
C GLN A 104 -22.73 10.57 3.51
N VAL A 105 -23.04 9.52 2.75
CA VAL A 105 -22.53 9.33 1.38
C VAL A 105 -23.02 10.46 0.47
N GLU A 106 -24.30 10.82 0.57
CA GLU A 106 -24.95 11.85 -0.26
C GLU A 106 -24.35 13.25 -0.02
N GLU A 107 -23.93 13.54 1.21
CA GLU A 107 -23.20 14.77 1.52
C GLU A 107 -21.83 14.78 0.84
N GLY A 108 -21.11 13.65 0.89
CA GLY A 108 -19.83 13.49 0.22
C GLY A 108 -19.91 13.59 -1.29
N GLU A 109 -20.94 13.02 -1.92
CA GLU A 109 -21.15 13.13 -3.37
C GLU A 109 -21.40 14.58 -3.79
N ARG A 110 -22.28 15.31 -3.07
CA ARG A 110 -22.54 16.74 -3.34
C ARG A 110 -21.29 17.60 -3.18
N LEU A 111 -20.50 17.34 -2.15
CA LEU A 111 -19.23 18.07 -1.93
C LEU A 111 -18.21 17.74 -3.02
N ALA A 112 -18.07 16.46 -3.40
CA ALA A 112 -17.20 16.04 -4.49
C ALA A 112 -17.58 16.70 -5.82
N GLU A 113 -18.88 16.72 -6.14
CA GLU A 113 -19.41 17.39 -7.32
C GLU A 113 -19.12 18.90 -7.29
N SER A 114 -19.36 19.57 -6.16
CA SER A 114 -19.08 21.01 -6.00
C SER A 114 -17.59 21.33 -6.20
N LEU A 115 -16.70 20.49 -5.64
CA LEU A 115 -15.26 20.62 -5.81
C LEU A 115 -14.83 20.37 -7.27
N ARG A 116 -15.39 19.37 -7.95
CA ARG A 116 -15.10 19.12 -9.37
C ARG A 116 -15.55 20.28 -10.25
N HIS A 117 -16.76 20.82 -10.03
CA HIS A 117 -17.24 22.02 -10.73
C HIS A 117 -16.37 23.26 -10.48
N ALA A 118 -15.74 23.36 -9.31
CA ALA A 118 -14.80 24.42 -8.97
C ALA A 118 -13.39 24.26 -9.61
N GLY A 119 -13.19 23.17 -10.37
CA GLY A 119 -11.96 22.87 -11.12
C GLY A 119 -10.97 21.96 -10.39
N PHE A 120 -11.38 21.29 -9.31
CA PHE A 120 -10.51 20.36 -8.58
C PHE A 120 -10.65 18.92 -9.10
N ARG A 121 -9.52 18.23 -9.21
CA ARG A 121 -9.48 16.78 -9.45
C ARG A 121 -9.69 16.07 -8.12
N ILE A 122 -10.92 15.62 -7.89
CA ILE A 122 -11.31 14.88 -6.69
C ILE A 122 -11.38 13.40 -7.00
N LEU A 123 -10.72 12.62 -6.16
CA LEU A 123 -10.86 11.17 -6.11
C LEU A 123 -11.78 10.81 -4.95
N VAL A 124 -12.84 10.07 -5.26
CA VAL A 124 -13.78 9.53 -4.27
C VAL A 124 -13.37 8.09 -3.94
N VAL A 125 -13.12 7.83 -2.65
CA VAL A 125 -12.76 6.50 -2.15
C VAL A 125 -13.89 5.98 -1.27
N GLU A 126 -14.51 4.89 -1.71
CA GLU A 126 -15.70 4.31 -1.09
C GLU A 126 -15.33 3.22 -0.07
N GLY A 127 -15.63 3.47 1.19
CA GLY A 127 -15.64 2.45 2.23
C GLY A 127 -14.30 1.77 2.54
N PRO A 128 -14.33 0.79 3.46
CA PRO A 128 -13.14 0.15 3.99
C PRO A 128 -12.53 -0.91 3.07
N ALA A 129 -13.28 -1.46 2.12
CA ALA A 129 -12.84 -2.57 1.27
C ALA A 129 -12.34 -2.13 -0.12
N TRP A 130 -12.20 -0.83 -0.37
CA TRP A 130 -11.92 -0.26 -1.70
C TRP A 130 -10.64 -0.79 -2.40
N ALA A 131 -9.71 -1.35 -1.64
CA ALA A 131 -8.41 -1.83 -2.13
C ALA A 131 -8.30 -3.36 -2.15
N THR A 132 -9.28 -4.12 -1.64
CA THR A 132 -9.17 -5.56 -1.40
C THR A 132 -8.86 -6.35 -2.68
N ASP A 133 -9.59 -6.06 -3.76
CA ASP A 133 -9.37 -6.75 -5.05
C ASP A 133 -8.16 -6.22 -5.83
N HIS A 134 -7.58 -5.12 -5.35
CA HIS A 134 -6.45 -4.44 -5.95
C HIS A 134 -5.14 -4.68 -5.18
N LEU A 135 -5.16 -5.52 -4.14
CA LEU A 135 -3.97 -5.80 -3.36
C LEU A 135 -2.84 -6.36 -4.25
N PRO A 136 -1.61 -5.88 -4.05
CA PRO A 136 -0.48 -6.30 -4.86
C PRO A 136 -0.20 -7.79 -4.66
N ILE A 137 0.33 -8.41 -5.70
CA ILE A 137 0.76 -9.81 -5.70
C ILE A 137 2.21 -9.84 -5.22
N PRO A 138 2.53 -10.45 -4.06
CA PRO A 138 3.90 -10.56 -3.59
C PRO A 138 4.70 -11.48 -4.51
N ILE A 139 5.87 -11.02 -4.93
CA ILE A 139 6.78 -11.76 -5.80
C ILE A 139 8.06 -12.09 -5.04
N ASN A 140 8.48 -13.35 -5.14
CA ASN A 140 9.69 -13.86 -4.49
C ASN A 140 10.85 -14.03 -5.45
N THR A 141 10.62 -14.27 -6.73
CA THR A 141 11.71 -14.41 -7.70
C THR A 141 11.29 -13.99 -9.10
N LEU A 142 12.28 -13.77 -9.96
CA LEU A 142 12.12 -13.44 -11.36
C LEU A 142 12.90 -14.45 -12.20
N GLU A 143 12.20 -15.08 -13.13
CA GLU A 143 12.77 -16.00 -14.09
C GLU A 143 12.74 -15.40 -15.50
N ARG A 144 13.59 -15.95 -16.36
CA ARG A 144 13.58 -15.57 -17.78
C ARG A 144 12.34 -16.18 -18.43
N GLY A 145 11.50 -15.35 -19.04
CA GLY A 145 10.32 -15.84 -19.74
C GLY A 145 10.68 -16.68 -20.96
N GLY A 146 9.74 -17.47 -21.45
CA GLY A 146 9.94 -18.36 -22.60
C GLY A 146 10.20 -17.65 -23.93
N ALA A 147 9.89 -16.35 -24.02
CA ALA A 147 10.10 -15.51 -25.21
C ALA A 147 11.02 -14.32 -24.90
N ALA A 148 11.74 -13.83 -25.90
CA ALA A 148 12.60 -12.66 -25.77
C ALA A 148 11.78 -11.42 -25.34
N GLY A 149 12.24 -10.70 -24.31
CA GLY A 149 11.53 -9.54 -23.76
C GLY A 149 10.34 -9.89 -22.85
N CYS A 150 10.16 -11.16 -22.50
CA CYS A 150 9.20 -11.63 -21.53
C CYS A 150 9.89 -12.01 -20.21
N TRP A 151 9.28 -11.62 -19.10
CA TRP A 151 9.71 -11.87 -17.73
C TRP A 151 8.68 -12.71 -17.02
N ARG A 152 9.11 -13.76 -16.31
CA ARG A 152 8.21 -14.58 -15.49
C ARG A 152 8.42 -14.23 -14.02
N PHE A 153 7.47 -13.51 -13.44
CA PHE A 153 7.49 -13.22 -12.00
C PHE A 153 6.84 -14.38 -11.25
N VAL A 154 7.47 -14.90 -10.21
CA VAL A 154 6.97 -16.05 -9.45
C VAL A 154 6.61 -15.59 -8.04
N ASP A 155 5.35 -15.80 -7.67
CA ASP A 155 4.84 -15.46 -6.34
C ASP A 155 5.21 -16.49 -5.26
N GLU A 156 4.78 -16.23 -4.03
CA GLU A 156 5.07 -17.11 -2.88
C GLU A 156 4.49 -18.52 -3.01
N ASP A 157 3.39 -18.65 -3.76
CA ASP A 157 2.70 -19.92 -4.01
C ASP A 157 3.29 -20.68 -5.21
N GLY A 158 4.26 -20.09 -5.90
CA GLY A 158 4.89 -20.65 -7.09
C GLY A 158 4.13 -20.41 -8.39
N HIS A 159 3.10 -19.55 -8.39
CA HIS A 159 2.42 -19.19 -9.62
C HIS A 159 3.25 -18.20 -10.44
N GLY A 160 3.37 -18.48 -11.74
CA GLY A 160 4.10 -17.63 -12.69
C GLY A 160 3.18 -16.59 -13.33
N HIS A 161 3.64 -15.34 -13.30
CA HIS A 161 3.02 -14.17 -13.93
C HIS A 161 3.93 -13.70 -15.07
N ASP A 162 3.59 -14.08 -16.31
CA ASP A 162 4.33 -13.67 -17.49
C ASP A 162 3.99 -12.21 -17.87
N VAL A 163 5.03 -11.40 -18.05
CA VAL A 163 4.90 -9.96 -18.33
C VAL A 163 5.91 -9.55 -19.39
N THR A 164 5.44 -8.87 -20.42
CA THR A 164 6.29 -8.30 -21.45
C THR A 164 6.85 -6.95 -21.01
N SER A 165 8.06 -6.59 -21.45
CA SER A 165 8.71 -5.33 -21.06
C SER A 165 7.90 -4.06 -21.42
N ASP A 166 7.00 -4.14 -22.40
CA ASP A 166 6.11 -3.05 -22.83
C ASP A 166 4.79 -2.99 -22.03
N ASP A 167 4.48 -3.99 -21.21
CA ASP A 167 3.27 -3.98 -20.36
C ASP A 167 3.46 -3.13 -19.09
N PHE A 168 4.69 -2.73 -18.74
CA PHE A 168 4.91 -1.87 -17.58
C PHE A 168 4.47 -0.43 -17.87
N ARG A 169 3.54 0.07 -17.04
CA ARG A 169 3.06 1.44 -17.12
C ARG A 169 3.90 2.38 -16.26
N TRP A 170 4.12 2.01 -15.00
CA TRP A 170 4.92 2.76 -14.04
C TRP A 170 5.27 1.88 -12.85
N ALA A 171 6.19 2.37 -12.01
CA ALA A 171 6.58 1.72 -10.78
C ALA A 171 6.61 2.69 -9.62
N ALA A 172 6.40 2.20 -8.40
CA ALA A 172 6.50 2.97 -7.17
C ALA A 172 7.46 2.32 -6.20
N VAL A 173 8.25 3.14 -5.49
CA VAL A 173 9.20 2.68 -4.47
C VAL A 173 8.88 3.30 -3.13
N GLY A 174 8.83 2.46 -2.08
CA GLY A 174 8.62 2.85 -0.70
C GLY A 174 9.64 2.21 0.23
N GLU A 175 10.19 2.97 1.16
CA GLU A 175 11.06 2.44 2.21
C GLU A 175 10.22 2.21 3.49
N ILE A 176 10.30 1.01 4.03
CA ILE A 176 9.60 0.62 5.26
C ILE A 176 10.64 0.42 6.34
N THR A 177 10.67 1.35 7.29
CA THR A 177 11.51 1.23 8.48
C THR A 177 10.73 0.51 9.57
N GLU A 178 11.22 -0.66 9.96
CA GLU A 178 10.81 -1.29 11.22
C GLU A 178 11.37 -0.43 12.37
N ASP A 179 10.59 0.53 12.87
CA ASP A 179 10.97 1.28 14.07
C ASP A 179 11.12 0.30 15.24
N LEU A 180 12.37 -0.11 15.50
CA LEU A 180 12.73 -0.78 16.73
C LEU A 180 12.29 0.13 17.88
N PRO A 181 11.66 -0.40 18.95
CA PRO A 181 11.51 0.40 20.15
C PRO A 181 12.91 0.92 20.50
N GLU A 182 13.03 2.21 20.81
CA GLU A 182 14.25 2.80 21.33
C GLU A 182 14.78 1.84 22.40
N ARG A 183 15.81 1.06 22.07
CA ARG A 183 16.49 0.31 23.12
C ARG A 183 16.95 1.39 24.08
N PRO A 184 16.64 1.32 25.38
CA PRO A 184 17.30 2.19 26.32
C PRO A 184 18.78 2.02 26.04
N THR A 185 19.47 3.11 25.72
CA THR A 185 20.91 3.13 25.51
C THR A 185 21.61 2.86 26.85
N SER A 186 21.40 1.68 27.45
CA SER A 186 22.38 1.08 28.34
C SER A 186 23.49 0.56 27.44
N GLN A 187 24.31 1.48 26.93
CA GLN A 187 25.62 1.10 26.43
C GLN A 187 26.35 0.48 27.62
N GLU A 188 26.58 -0.84 27.60
CA GLU A 188 27.55 -1.45 28.48
C GLU A 188 28.90 -0.82 28.16
N LYS A 189 29.29 0.13 29.01
CA LYS A 189 30.61 0.74 28.97
C LYS A 189 31.58 -0.28 29.50
N ASN A 190 32.71 -0.47 28.81
CA ASN A 190 33.81 -1.23 29.39
C ASN A 190 34.35 -0.51 30.64
N ARG A 191 35.27 -1.12 31.38
CA ARG A 191 35.90 -0.55 32.59
C ARG A 191 36.57 0.83 32.39
N TRP A 192 36.67 1.30 31.14
CA TRP A 192 37.26 2.58 30.73
C TRP A 192 36.21 3.58 30.21
N GLY A 193 34.92 3.29 30.34
CA GLY A 193 33.84 4.20 29.94
C GLY A 193 33.53 4.22 28.44
N LEU A 194 34.18 3.37 27.63
CA LEU A 194 34.00 3.30 26.19
C LEU A 194 32.90 2.29 25.83
N ALA A 195 32.05 2.64 24.87
CA ALA A 195 31.00 1.77 24.37
C ALA A 195 31.61 0.46 23.83
N GLN A 196 31.17 -0.68 24.35
CA GLN A 196 31.57 -1.96 23.78
C GLN A 196 31.01 -2.09 22.36
N ARG A 197 31.89 -2.39 21.40
CA ARG A 197 31.50 -2.72 20.04
C ARG A 197 30.72 -4.04 20.08
N PRO A 198 29.50 -4.13 19.51
CA PRO A 198 28.77 -5.39 19.49
C PRO A 198 29.56 -6.45 18.72
N PRO A 199 29.48 -7.73 19.12
CA PRO A 199 30.20 -8.81 18.45
C PRO A 199 29.74 -8.91 16.98
N THR A 200 30.72 -9.11 16.09
CA THR A 200 30.65 -9.05 14.63
C THR A 200 29.77 -10.11 13.95
N GLY A 201 28.98 -10.88 14.70
CA GLY A 201 28.09 -11.93 14.19
C GLY A 201 26.59 -11.64 14.33
N ALA A 202 26.19 -10.47 14.82
CA ALA A 202 24.79 -10.11 15.07
C ALA A 202 24.18 -9.14 14.03
N LEU A 203 24.77 -9.06 12.82
CA LEU A 203 24.45 -8.06 11.81
C LEU A 203 23.42 -8.51 10.74
N GLU A 204 23.01 -9.78 10.69
CA GLU A 204 22.18 -10.30 9.57
C GLU A 204 20.77 -10.78 9.95
N ARG A 205 20.33 -10.59 11.21
CA ARG A 205 18.91 -10.81 11.59
C ARG A 205 18.36 -9.73 12.51
N SER A 206 18.87 -8.51 12.35
CA SER A 206 18.22 -7.33 12.92
C SER A 206 17.03 -6.99 12.02
N ALA A 207 15.81 -7.04 12.58
CA ALA A 207 14.66 -6.27 12.11
C ALA A 207 15.15 -4.95 11.47
N GLY A 208 14.99 -4.84 10.16
CA GLY A 208 15.77 -3.94 9.30
C GLY A 208 14.85 -3.27 8.30
N SER A 209 15.19 -2.03 7.92
CA SER A 209 14.48 -1.33 6.85
C SER A 209 14.52 -2.15 5.57
N TYR A 210 13.38 -2.29 4.89
CA TYR A 210 13.29 -2.90 3.56
C TYR A 210 12.62 -1.95 2.59
N VAL A 211 12.82 -2.21 1.30
CA VAL A 211 12.22 -1.44 0.22
C VAL A 211 11.14 -2.27 -0.45
N LEU A 212 9.98 -1.64 -0.64
CA LEU A 212 8.89 -2.10 -1.49
C LEU A 212 9.04 -1.51 -2.88
N LEU A 213 8.86 -2.34 -3.89
CA LEU A 213 8.70 -1.94 -5.28
C LEU A 213 7.39 -2.51 -5.82
N ASP A 214 6.46 -1.65 -6.19
CA ASP A 214 5.22 -2.03 -6.86
C ASP A 214 5.34 -1.73 -8.35
N LEU A 215 5.24 -2.76 -9.18
CA LEU A 215 5.24 -2.70 -10.65
C LEU A 215 3.79 -2.72 -11.15
N PHE A 216 3.35 -1.61 -11.74
CA PHE A 216 2.00 -1.49 -12.31
C PHE A 216 2.02 -1.80 -13.80
N ARG A 217 1.13 -2.70 -14.19
CA ARG A 217 0.95 -3.16 -15.57
C ARG A 217 -0.19 -2.41 -16.26
N CYS A 218 -0.17 -2.38 -17.59
CA CYS A 218 -1.30 -1.92 -18.40
C CYS A 218 -2.43 -2.97 -18.37
N SER A 219 -2.06 -4.24 -18.47
CA SER A 219 -2.95 -5.40 -18.55
C SER A 219 -3.70 -5.76 -17.25
N SER A 220 -3.24 -5.26 -16.10
CA SER A 220 -3.72 -5.66 -14.77
C SER A 220 -3.98 -4.46 -13.88
N SER A 221 -5.00 -4.58 -13.03
CA SER A 221 -5.28 -3.61 -11.95
C SER A 221 -4.43 -3.86 -10.70
N ARG A 222 -3.95 -5.09 -10.50
CA ARG A 222 -3.06 -5.49 -9.39
C ARG A 222 -1.60 -5.28 -9.77
N ALA A 223 -0.84 -4.65 -8.88
CA ALA A 223 0.60 -4.51 -9.01
C ALA A 223 1.32 -5.82 -8.63
N LEU A 224 2.52 -6.01 -9.18
CA LEU A 224 3.46 -7.01 -8.69
C LEU A 224 4.36 -6.34 -7.65
N ARG A 225 4.42 -6.88 -6.44
CA ARG A 225 5.18 -6.30 -5.31
C ARG A 225 6.44 -7.10 -5.04
N ILE A 226 7.56 -6.40 -5.07
CA ILE A 226 8.87 -6.92 -4.70
C ILE A 226 9.27 -6.33 -3.36
N ARG A 227 9.67 -7.22 -2.45
CA ARG A 227 10.16 -6.92 -1.11
C ARG A 227 11.64 -7.25 -1.02
N THR A 228 12.50 -6.26 -0.79
CA THR A 228 13.96 -6.50 -0.83
C THR A 228 14.49 -7.47 0.23
N ASP A 229 13.74 -7.71 1.29
CA ASP A 229 14.02 -8.67 2.37
C ASP A 229 13.57 -10.10 2.04
N GLN A 230 12.73 -10.30 1.02
CA GLN A 230 12.14 -11.59 0.67
C GLN A 230 12.45 -12.04 -0.77
N PHE A 231 12.77 -11.08 -1.65
CA PHE A 231 13.00 -11.34 -3.06
C PHE A 231 14.40 -11.92 -3.34
N ASP A 232 14.45 -12.97 -4.12
CA ASP A 232 15.67 -13.59 -4.61
C ASP A 232 16.21 -12.86 -5.86
N PHE A 233 17.30 -12.11 -5.66
CA PHE A 233 18.02 -11.41 -6.72
C PHE A 233 18.97 -12.29 -7.55
N ASN A 234 18.92 -13.62 -7.44
CA ASN A 234 19.70 -14.55 -8.26
C ASN A 234 19.53 -14.31 -9.77
N CYS A 235 18.37 -13.80 -10.19
CA CYS A 235 18.10 -13.41 -11.57
C CYS A 235 19.15 -12.43 -12.13
N LEU A 236 19.82 -11.64 -11.29
CA LEU A 236 20.86 -10.69 -11.68
C LEU A 236 22.18 -11.36 -12.09
N GLY A 237 22.40 -12.63 -11.74
CA GLY A 237 23.63 -13.35 -12.04
C GLY A 237 24.86 -12.63 -11.47
N GLU A 238 25.88 -12.42 -12.31
CA GLU A 238 27.13 -11.74 -11.93
C GLU A 238 26.94 -10.26 -11.56
N ASN A 239 25.84 -9.63 -11.98
CA ASN A 239 25.53 -8.24 -11.65
C ASN A 239 24.90 -8.08 -10.25
N ARG A 240 24.75 -9.15 -9.48
CA ARG A 240 24.19 -9.12 -8.13
C ARG A 240 25.19 -8.49 -7.15
N SER A 241 24.75 -7.43 -6.49
CA SER A 241 25.45 -6.78 -5.38
C SER A 241 25.02 -7.37 -4.02
N LEU A 242 25.82 -7.10 -2.99
CA LEU A 242 25.46 -7.36 -1.60
C LEU A 242 24.35 -6.41 -1.11
N SER A 243 24.17 -5.25 -1.75
CA SER A 243 23.13 -4.29 -1.38
C SER A 243 21.84 -4.56 -2.15
N SER A 244 20.75 -4.87 -1.44
CA SER A 244 19.44 -5.05 -2.07
C SER A 244 18.92 -3.80 -2.77
N ALA A 245 19.29 -2.60 -2.31
CA ALA A 245 18.93 -1.35 -2.99
C ALA A 245 19.64 -1.21 -4.35
N VAL A 246 20.91 -1.61 -4.44
CA VAL A 246 21.65 -1.65 -5.71
C VAL A 246 21.04 -2.71 -6.63
N ASN A 247 20.69 -3.88 -6.08
CA ASN A 247 20.02 -4.94 -6.84
C ASN A 247 18.68 -4.50 -7.40
N LEU A 248 17.88 -3.77 -6.62
CA LEU A 248 16.60 -3.22 -7.07
C LEU A 248 16.76 -2.24 -8.23
N LYS A 249 17.79 -1.39 -8.18
CA LYS A 249 18.13 -0.49 -9.29
C LYS A 249 18.52 -1.27 -10.54
N SER A 250 19.42 -2.24 -10.42
CA SER A 250 19.83 -3.12 -11.54
C SER A 250 18.65 -3.90 -12.12
N LEU A 251 17.69 -4.31 -11.27
CA LEU A 251 16.47 -4.97 -11.69
C LEU A 251 15.59 -4.03 -12.52
N LEU A 252 15.34 -2.80 -12.06
CA LEU A 252 14.56 -1.80 -12.80
C LEU A 252 15.20 -1.45 -14.16
N GLU A 253 16.52 -1.35 -14.21
CA GLU A 253 17.28 -1.15 -15.45
C GLU A 253 17.09 -2.32 -16.43
N ARG A 254 17.05 -3.57 -15.93
CA ARG A 254 16.77 -4.76 -16.75
C ARG A 254 15.32 -4.87 -17.21
N LEU A 255 14.37 -4.49 -16.38
CA LEU A 255 12.95 -4.55 -16.71
C LEU A 255 12.56 -3.49 -17.74
N SER A 256 13.31 -2.38 -17.79
CA SER A 256 13.10 -1.31 -18.76
C SER A 256 13.30 -1.83 -20.19
N PRO A 257 12.40 -1.50 -21.13
CA PRO A 257 12.49 -1.96 -22.51
C PRO A 257 13.79 -1.49 -23.17
N SER A 258 14.43 -2.37 -23.95
CA SER A 258 15.67 -2.06 -24.68
C SER A 258 15.47 -1.06 -25.81
N ALA A 259 14.25 -0.98 -26.35
CA ALA A 259 13.82 0.01 -27.32
C ALA A 259 12.52 0.67 -26.81
N GLY A 260 12.64 1.77 -26.08
CA GLY A 260 11.50 2.48 -25.53
C GLY A 260 11.88 3.47 -24.43
N PRO A 261 10.91 4.23 -23.91
CA PRO A 261 11.12 5.08 -22.74
C PRO A 261 11.41 4.22 -21.51
N VAL A 262 12.35 4.68 -20.69
CA VAL A 262 12.70 4.06 -19.40
C VAL A 262 11.44 4.00 -18.51
N LEU A 263 11.29 2.89 -17.77
CA LEU A 263 10.18 2.72 -16.83
C LEU A 263 10.15 3.89 -15.84
N ARG A 264 9.02 4.59 -15.80
CA ARG A 264 8.83 5.73 -14.88
C ARG A 264 8.70 5.22 -13.44
N VAL A 265 9.57 5.71 -12.55
CA VAL A 265 9.60 5.33 -11.13
C VAL A 265 9.19 6.51 -10.25
N ASP A 266 8.13 6.33 -9.45
CA ASP A 266 7.73 7.25 -8.39
C ASP A 266 8.45 6.92 -7.08
N ASN A 267 9.06 7.93 -6.46
CA ASN A 267 9.71 7.83 -5.15
C ASN A 267 9.20 8.89 -4.15
N ALA A 268 8.02 9.46 -4.40
CA ALA A 268 7.48 10.55 -3.59
C ALA A 268 6.87 10.06 -2.27
N PHE A 269 6.65 8.75 -2.10
CA PHE A 269 6.17 8.17 -0.83
C PHE A 269 7.01 8.58 0.38
N ARG A 270 8.35 8.69 0.24
CA ARG A 270 9.25 9.16 1.32
C ARG A 270 8.95 10.56 1.87
N ARG A 271 8.10 11.34 1.18
CA ARG A 271 7.68 12.69 1.57
C ARG A 271 6.26 12.71 2.14
N VAL A 272 5.54 11.59 2.08
CA VAL A 272 4.18 11.48 2.61
C VAL A 272 4.27 11.59 4.14
N PRO A 273 3.56 12.56 4.76
CA PRO A 273 3.57 12.71 6.21
C PRO A 273 3.04 11.45 6.86
N HIS A 274 3.66 11.07 7.95
CA HIS A 274 3.34 9.85 8.66
C HIS A 274 2.51 10.16 9.89
N LEU A 275 1.33 9.54 10.00
CA LEU A 275 0.55 9.64 11.22
C LEU A 275 0.98 8.54 12.20
N PRO A 276 1.15 8.86 13.49
CA PRO A 276 1.44 7.83 14.48
C PRO A 276 0.26 6.85 14.57
N PRO A 277 0.51 5.53 14.72
CA PRO A 277 -0.55 4.56 14.93
C PRO A 277 -1.34 4.88 16.20
N ARG A 278 -2.63 4.48 16.24
CA ARG A 278 -3.49 4.72 17.42
C ARG A 278 -2.86 4.09 18.67
N PRO A 279 -2.88 4.77 19.84
CA PRO A 279 -2.27 4.27 21.07
C PRO A 279 -2.75 2.87 21.48
N THR A 280 -4.01 2.53 21.17
CA THR A 280 -4.60 1.21 21.44
C THR A 280 -3.98 0.08 20.62
N LEU A 281 -3.50 0.34 19.39
CA LEU A 281 -2.72 -0.63 18.62
C LEU A 281 -1.28 -0.72 19.16
N VAL A 282 -0.68 0.39 19.56
CA VAL A 282 0.70 0.45 20.07
C VAL A 282 0.88 -0.31 21.39
N ALA A 283 -0.16 -0.37 22.23
CA ALA A 283 -0.11 -1.07 23.52
C ALA A 283 0.06 -2.60 23.40
N GLN A 284 -0.19 -3.18 22.22
CA GLN A 284 -0.08 -4.63 21.98
C GLN A 284 0.87 -5.00 20.82
N ALA A 285 1.23 -4.04 19.97
CA ALA A 285 1.80 -4.37 18.68
C ALA A 285 3.28 -3.97 18.57
N GLY A 286 4.14 -5.00 18.47
CA GLY A 286 5.59 -4.85 18.28
C GLY A 286 5.99 -4.28 16.91
N ALA A 287 7.28 -4.26 16.59
CA ALA A 287 7.85 -3.67 15.36
C ALA A 287 7.14 -4.11 14.07
N ARG A 288 6.72 -5.39 13.98
CA ARG A 288 6.02 -5.97 12.84
C ARG A 288 4.69 -5.28 12.50
N ALA A 289 3.94 -4.83 13.50
CA ALA A 289 2.67 -4.16 13.28
C ALA A 289 2.83 -2.73 12.74
N ARG A 290 3.88 -2.04 13.19
CA ARG A 290 4.23 -0.70 12.67
C ARG A 290 4.66 -0.79 11.21
N ALA A 291 5.49 -1.79 10.88
CA ALA A 291 5.87 -2.06 9.51
C ALA A 291 4.66 -2.36 8.63
N LEU A 292 3.74 -3.24 9.07
CA LEU A 292 2.52 -3.51 8.31
C LEU A 292 1.65 -2.27 8.11
N SER A 293 1.49 -1.43 9.12
CA SER A 293 0.74 -0.18 8.98
C SER A 293 1.40 0.77 7.96
N ARG A 294 2.74 0.78 7.90
CA ARG A 294 3.49 1.49 6.86
C ARG A 294 3.33 0.87 5.48
N GLU A 295 3.34 -0.45 5.37
CA GLU A 295 3.02 -1.12 4.11
C GLU A 295 1.61 -0.77 3.64
N ALA A 296 0.64 -0.64 4.55
CA ALA A 296 -0.72 -0.22 4.23
C ALA A 296 -0.77 1.24 3.73
N GLU A 297 -0.04 2.16 4.36
CA GLU A 297 0.09 3.54 3.86
C GLU A 297 0.72 3.60 2.46
N PHE A 298 1.78 2.81 2.22
CA PHE A 298 2.40 2.72 0.90
C PHE A 298 1.43 2.15 -0.13
N THR A 299 0.76 1.05 0.20
CA THR A 299 -0.22 0.40 -0.69
C THR A 299 -1.36 1.35 -1.04
N GLU A 300 -1.89 2.07 -0.06
CA GLU A 300 -2.91 3.09 -0.28
C GLU A 300 -2.40 4.22 -1.18
N TYR A 301 -1.22 4.76 -0.91
CA TYR A 301 -0.60 5.79 -1.74
C TYR A 301 -0.52 5.40 -3.22
N VAL A 302 -0.01 4.20 -3.51
CA VAL A 302 0.20 3.77 -4.89
C VAL A 302 -1.10 3.46 -5.62
N LEU A 303 -2.09 2.87 -4.93
CA LEU A 303 -3.40 2.59 -5.54
C LEU A 303 -4.17 3.88 -5.86
N LEU A 304 -4.09 4.89 -4.99
CA LEU A 304 -4.71 6.19 -5.24
C LEU A 304 -4.08 6.92 -6.43
N LEU A 305 -2.74 6.86 -6.56
CA LEU A 305 -2.05 7.39 -7.73
C LEU A 305 -2.37 6.58 -8.99
N ASP A 306 -2.48 5.27 -8.88
CA ASP A 306 -2.82 4.43 -10.03
C ASP A 306 -4.18 4.80 -10.61
N ARG A 307 -5.17 4.93 -9.73
CA ARG A 307 -6.53 5.34 -10.07
C ARG A 307 -6.55 6.73 -10.70
N ALA A 308 -5.79 7.67 -10.13
CA ALA A 308 -5.61 9.01 -10.70
C ALA A 308 -4.94 9.00 -12.09
N HIS A 309 -4.02 8.08 -12.36
CA HIS A 309 -3.40 7.91 -13.68
C HIS A 309 -4.36 7.28 -14.71
N ARG A 310 -5.29 6.41 -14.28
CA ARG A 310 -6.32 5.82 -15.15
C ARG A 310 -7.43 6.80 -15.53
N GLY A 311 -7.48 7.97 -14.87
CA GLY A 311 -8.55 8.95 -15.07
C GLY A 311 -9.88 8.55 -14.42
N GLU A 312 -9.83 7.58 -13.51
CA GLU A 312 -10.97 7.19 -12.67
C GLU A 312 -11.16 8.26 -11.60
N HIS A 313 -12.01 9.25 -11.89
CA HIS A 313 -12.28 10.42 -11.05
C HIS A 313 -13.63 10.35 -10.37
#